data_AF-A0A7S1GZH0-F1
#
_entry.id   AF-A0A7S1GZH0-F1
#
_cell.length_a   1.000
_cell.length_b   1.000
_cell.length_c   1.000
_cell.angle_alpha   90.00
_cell.angle_beta   90.00
_cell.angle_gamma   90.00
#
_symmetry.space_group_name_H-M   'P 1'
#
loop_
_entity.id
_entity.type
_entity.pdbx_description
1 polymer ?
#
loop_
_entity_poly.entity_id
_entity_poly.type
_entity_poly.pdbx_seq_one_letter_code
_entity_poly.pdbx_strand_id
1 'polypeptide(L)'
;MICSSPSPLQRTMIQVAVLWSLVVHVVAEGGESGSQSVGGSVVIQTHPTHLSTQTRVTDPVCKGGRTVMELARFCVAETAKEMESVPDSLPRISFKVTPRAGAKVTLFLVSSEDASYHKLIADGKAITSCKPLIEGSRAVVQPSDLITGARSLTGSVPHMWHVVALDCSSPSSCPSVRESEVNFFHPNSDGSEVACTAGALSWEGMTYQLAHSLDSLSLRSVLQVGGVSELGVVLLFLTSATAAVCGALFLLWGRREGDHKKRE
;
A
#
# COMPACT_ATOMS: atom_id res chain seq x y z
N MET A 1 -26.69 22.48 39.08
CA MET A 1 -26.68 21.42 38.05
C MET A 1 -26.79 20.09 38.76
N ILE A 2 -27.92 19.40 38.61
CA ILE A 2 -28.13 18.09 39.22
C ILE A 2 -27.72 17.07 38.17
N CYS A 3 -26.58 16.41 38.36
CA CYS A 3 -26.18 15.29 37.51
C CYS A 3 -27.08 14.11 37.85
N SER A 4 -28.08 13.85 37.01
CA SER A 4 -28.94 12.68 37.14
C SER A 4 -28.11 11.41 37.07
N SER A 5 -28.23 10.58 38.10
CA SER A 5 -27.60 9.27 38.15
C SER A 5 -27.96 8.46 36.89
N PRO A 6 -26.97 7.83 36.21
CA PRO A 6 -27.24 7.07 35.01
C PRO A 6 -28.22 5.94 35.31
N SER A 7 -29.19 5.79 34.42
CA SER A 7 -30.21 4.75 34.54
C SER A 7 -29.56 3.37 34.61
N PRO A 8 -30.22 2.36 35.20
CA PRO A 8 -29.68 0.99 35.26
C PRO A 8 -29.23 0.50 33.88
N LEU A 9 -29.97 0.89 32.84
CA LEU A 9 -29.71 0.57 31.44
C LEU A 9 -28.44 1.23 30.89
N GLN A 10 -28.16 2.48 31.25
CA GLN A 10 -26.90 3.14 30.90
C GLN A 10 -25.69 2.51 31.60
N ARG A 11 -25.84 2.07 32.85
CA ARG A 11 -24.76 1.39 33.58
C ARG A 11 -24.39 0.06 32.90
N THR A 12 -25.37 -0.70 32.44
CA THR A 12 -25.13 -1.96 31.72
C THR A 12 -24.45 -1.73 30.38
N MET A 13 -24.86 -0.70 29.61
CA MET A 13 -24.19 -0.39 28.34
C MET A 13 -22.72 0.04 28.52
N ILE A 14 -22.43 0.82 29.56
CA ILE A 14 -21.06 1.24 29.88
C ILE A 14 -20.21 0.02 30.25
N GLN A 15 -20.74 -0.90 31.06
CA GLN A 15 -20.01 -2.12 31.42
C GLN A 15 -19.75 -3.03 30.22
N VAL A 16 -20.71 -3.18 29.31
CA VAL A 16 -20.54 -3.98 28.08
C VAL A 16 -19.50 -3.34 27.15
N ALA A 17 -19.52 -2.02 26.99
CA ALA A 17 -18.55 -1.29 26.17
C ALA A 17 -17.11 -1.42 26.72
N VAL A 18 -16.94 -1.35 28.04
CA VAL A 18 -15.63 -1.52 28.69
C VAL A 18 -15.12 -2.95 28.54
N LEU A 19 -15.97 -3.96 28.74
CA LEU A 19 -15.63 -5.37 28.52
C LEU A 19 -15.23 -5.65 27.07
N TRP A 20 -15.93 -5.04 26.10
CA TRP A 20 -15.61 -5.18 24.68
C TRP A 20 -14.25 -4.56 24.33
N SER A 21 -13.93 -3.39 24.88
CA SER A 21 -12.65 -2.71 24.63
C SER A 21 -11.45 -3.49 25.16
N LEU A 22 -11.62 -4.18 26.31
CA LEU A 22 -10.62 -5.08 26.90
C LEU A 22 -10.34 -6.32 26.05
N VAL A 23 -11.39 -6.95 25.49
CA VAL A 23 -11.23 -8.12 24.62
C VAL A 23 -10.53 -7.77 23.31
N VAL A 24 -10.83 -6.60 22.73
CA VAL A 24 -10.19 -6.13 21.49
C VAL A 24 -8.69 -5.84 21.70
N HIS A 25 -8.29 -5.28 22.85
CA HIS A 25 -6.88 -5.02 23.14
C HIS A 25 -6.05 -6.30 23.31
N VAL A 26 -6.57 -7.31 24.01
CA VAL A 26 -5.84 -8.57 24.25
C VAL A 26 -5.61 -9.37 22.96
N VAL A 27 -6.48 -9.23 21.96
CA VAL A 27 -6.33 -9.90 20.66
C VAL A 27 -5.33 -9.18 19.75
N ALA A 28 -5.11 -7.86 19.94
CA ALA A 28 -4.20 -7.07 19.11
C ALA A 28 -2.71 -7.28 19.46
N GLU A 29 -2.37 -7.64 20.70
CA GLU A 29 -0.97 -7.76 21.15
C GLU A 29 -0.32 -9.13 20.81
N GLY A 30 -1.08 -10.13 20.35
CA GLY A 30 -0.57 -11.49 20.12
C GLY A 30 0.05 -11.78 18.74
N GLY A 31 0.27 -10.76 17.91
CA GLY A 31 0.55 -10.92 16.47
C GLY A 31 1.90 -10.43 15.97
N GLU A 32 3.02 -10.72 16.64
CA GLU A 32 4.35 -10.52 16.05
C GLU A 32 4.68 -11.64 15.05
N SER A 33 4.45 -11.39 13.77
CA SER A 33 4.86 -12.28 12.68
C SER A 33 6.24 -11.88 12.17
N GLY A 34 7.27 -12.62 12.59
CA GLY A 34 8.62 -12.54 12.05
C GLY A 34 8.67 -13.08 10.62
N SER A 35 8.97 -12.21 9.66
CA SER A 35 9.18 -12.60 8.26
C SER A 35 10.63 -13.03 8.05
N GLN A 36 10.89 -14.33 7.97
CA GLN A 36 12.16 -14.88 7.50
C GLN A 36 12.16 -14.95 5.97
N SER A 37 13.00 -14.16 5.30
CA SER A 37 13.28 -14.30 3.88
C SER A 37 14.50 -15.21 3.66
N VAL A 38 14.33 -16.25 2.85
CA VAL A 38 15.36 -17.20 2.45
C VAL A 38 16.29 -16.58 1.39
N GLY A 39 17.59 -16.54 1.69
CA GLY A 39 18.65 -16.95 0.75
C GLY A 39 19.01 -16.06 -0.44
N GLY A 40 19.27 -14.77 -0.21
CA GLY A 40 19.98 -13.88 -1.14
C GLY A 40 20.19 -12.54 -0.46
N SER A 41 21.43 -12.18 -0.14
CA SER A 41 21.71 -10.92 0.58
C SER A 41 21.55 -9.74 -0.39
N VAL A 42 20.31 -9.27 -0.53
CA VAL A 42 20.03 -7.99 -1.19
C VAL A 42 20.41 -6.90 -0.21
N VAL A 43 21.61 -6.34 -0.38
CA VAL A 43 22.03 -5.17 0.40
C VAL A 43 21.36 -3.95 -0.22
N ILE A 44 20.27 -3.50 0.41
CA ILE A 44 19.67 -2.20 0.11
C ILE A 44 20.36 -1.19 1.00
N GLN A 45 21.25 -0.39 0.43
CA GLN A 45 21.87 0.71 1.15
C GLN A 45 21.15 2.00 0.80
N THR A 46 20.41 2.54 1.77
CA THR A 46 19.72 3.82 1.64
C THR A 46 20.42 4.87 2.48
N HIS A 47 20.95 5.92 1.85
CA HIS A 47 21.51 7.08 2.56
C HIS A 47 20.61 8.29 2.33
N PRO A 48 19.82 8.70 3.34
CA PRO A 48 19.14 9.98 3.30
C PRO A 48 20.13 11.10 3.60
N THR A 49 20.26 12.04 2.69
CA THR A 49 20.75 13.40 2.99
C THR A 49 19.54 14.32 3.10
N HIS A 50 19.73 15.52 3.63
CA HIS A 50 18.64 16.46 3.95
C HIS A 50 17.73 16.82 2.75
N LEU A 51 18.14 16.51 1.50
CA LEU A 51 17.41 16.79 0.26
C LEU A 51 17.50 15.66 -0.79
N SER A 52 18.16 14.53 -0.48
CA SER A 52 18.26 13.43 -1.42
C SER A 52 18.29 12.06 -0.75
N THR A 53 17.70 11.08 -1.41
CA THR A 53 17.73 9.67 -1.03
C THR A 53 18.47 8.91 -2.12
N GLN A 54 19.60 8.30 -1.75
CA GLN A 54 20.31 7.36 -2.60
C GLN A 54 19.90 5.94 -2.23
N THR A 55 19.44 5.17 -3.22
CA THR A 55 19.15 3.73 -3.11
C THR A 55 20.10 2.96 -4.01
N ARG A 56 20.93 2.12 -3.41
CA ARG A 56 21.82 1.21 -4.15
C ARG A 56 21.43 -0.22 -3.85
N VAL A 57 21.28 -1.02 -4.91
CA VAL A 57 20.95 -2.45 -4.83
C VAL A 57 21.89 -3.23 -5.72
N THR A 58 22.54 -4.23 -5.13
CA THR A 58 23.39 -5.21 -5.83
C THR A 58 22.63 -6.50 -6.05
N ASP A 59 22.72 -7.05 -7.26
CA ASP A 59 22.02 -8.27 -7.69
C ASP A 59 20.52 -8.28 -7.31
N PRO A 60 19.73 -7.28 -7.75
CA PRO A 60 18.31 -7.25 -7.47
C PRO A 60 17.60 -8.49 -8.02
N VAL A 61 16.59 -8.95 -7.30
CA VAL A 61 15.77 -10.13 -7.66
C VAL A 61 14.30 -9.75 -7.76
N CYS A 62 13.58 -10.37 -8.69
CA CYS A 62 12.13 -10.18 -8.77
C CYS A 62 11.44 -10.84 -7.58
N LYS A 63 10.52 -10.12 -6.93
CA LYS A 63 9.76 -10.63 -5.79
C LYS A 63 8.59 -11.52 -6.26
N GLY A 64 8.36 -12.63 -5.56
CA GLY A 64 7.13 -13.42 -5.67
C GLY A 64 6.86 -14.01 -7.06
N GLY A 65 7.89 -14.43 -7.79
CA GLY A 65 7.74 -15.01 -9.14
C GLY A 65 7.31 -14.00 -10.21
N ARG A 66 7.33 -12.70 -9.90
CA ARG A 66 7.04 -11.65 -10.87
C ARG A 66 8.15 -11.56 -11.92
N THR A 67 7.79 -11.14 -13.12
CA THR A 67 8.72 -10.94 -14.23
C THR A 67 9.27 -9.52 -14.26
N VAL A 68 8.61 -8.64 -13.51
CA VAL A 68 8.92 -7.21 -13.38
C VAL A 68 9.80 -6.99 -12.14
N MET A 69 10.91 -6.27 -12.31
CA MET A 69 11.84 -5.94 -11.24
C MET A 69 11.69 -4.47 -10.85
N GLU A 70 11.23 -4.21 -9.62
CA GLU A 70 11.19 -2.85 -9.06
C GLU A 70 12.56 -2.52 -8.45
N LEU A 71 13.23 -1.51 -9.00
CA LEU A 71 14.57 -1.09 -8.56
C LEU A 71 14.52 -0.01 -7.48
N ALA A 72 13.54 0.88 -7.57
CA ALA A 72 13.31 1.93 -6.60
C ALA A 72 11.85 2.38 -6.65
N ARG A 73 11.39 2.90 -5.52
CA ARG A 73 10.10 3.57 -5.38
C ARG A 73 10.27 4.79 -4.50
N PHE A 74 9.56 5.87 -4.80
CA PHE A 74 9.63 7.10 -4.02
C PHE A 74 8.33 7.89 -4.13
N CYS A 75 8.02 8.62 -3.08
CA CYS A 75 6.88 9.50 -3.04
C CYS A 75 7.24 10.87 -3.61
N VAL A 76 6.43 11.36 -4.54
CA VAL A 76 6.54 12.72 -5.09
C VAL A 76 5.32 13.51 -4.63
N ALA A 77 5.58 14.63 -3.95
CA ALA A 77 4.54 15.57 -3.54
C ALA A 77 3.94 16.32 -4.75
N GLU A 78 2.80 16.95 -4.53
CA GLU A 78 2.20 17.85 -5.53
C GLU A 78 3.21 18.93 -5.94
N THR A 79 3.28 19.17 -7.26
CA THR A 79 4.13 20.18 -7.85
C THR A 79 3.31 21.44 -8.08
N ALA A 80 3.54 22.48 -7.28
CA ALA A 80 2.90 23.77 -7.51
C ALA A 80 3.38 24.40 -8.83
N LYS A 81 2.49 25.05 -9.57
CA LYS A 81 2.81 25.69 -10.87
C LYS A 81 3.99 26.67 -10.79
N GLU A 82 4.14 27.35 -9.67
CA GLU A 82 5.22 28.30 -9.41
C GLU A 82 6.59 27.61 -9.41
N MET A 83 6.66 26.35 -8.97
CA MET A 83 7.90 25.58 -8.91
C MET A 83 8.45 25.26 -10.29
N GLU A 84 7.60 25.08 -11.31
CA GLU A 84 8.06 24.79 -12.68
C GLU A 84 8.94 25.90 -13.27
N SER A 85 8.77 27.13 -12.79
CA SER A 85 9.53 28.30 -13.23
C SER A 85 10.86 28.51 -12.51
N VAL A 86 11.08 27.83 -11.38
CA VAL A 86 12.27 27.97 -10.54
C VAL A 86 13.25 26.83 -10.83
N PRO A 87 14.51 27.11 -11.21
CA PRO A 87 15.50 26.07 -11.37
C PRO A 87 15.75 25.34 -10.05
N ASP A 88 15.94 24.01 -10.10
CA ASP A 88 16.24 23.14 -8.95
C ASP A 88 15.15 22.97 -7.88
N SER A 89 13.95 23.55 -8.07
CA SER A 89 12.80 23.36 -7.17
C SER A 89 12.09 22.02 -7.37
N LEU A 90 12.22 21.43 -8.57
CA LEU A 90 11.50 20.22 -8.93
C LEU A 90 12.18 18.98 -8.36
N PRO A 91 11.39 18.00 -7.88
CA PRO A 91 11.91 16.67 -7.56
C PRO A 91 12.58 16.07 -8.79
N ARG A 92 13.73 15.43 -8.61
CA ARG A 92 14.51 14.84 -9.70
C ARG A 92 14.95 13.44 -9.35
N ILE A 93 14.86 12.56 -10.31
CA ILE A 93 15.49 11.24 -10.23
C ILE A 93 16.72 11.23 -11.14
N SER A 94 17.79 10.60 -10.68
CA SER A 94 18.82 10.05 -11.56
C SER A 94 19.02 8.58 -11.26
N PHE A 95 19.34 7.81 -12.30
CA PHE A 95 19.54 6.38 -12.17
C PHE A 95 20.72 5.93 -13.01
N LYS A 96 21.40 4.91 -12.50
CA LYS A 96 22.47 4.17 -13.16
C LYS A 96 22.21 2.70 -12.92
N VAL A 97 21.93 1.97 -14.00
CA VAL A 97 21.65 0.53 -13.96
C VAL A 97 22.64 -0.18 -14.86
N THR A 98 23.26 -1.22 -14.30
CA THR A 98 24.24 -2.06 -14.99
C THR A 98 23.63 -3.45 -15.19
N PRO A 99 23.12 -3.76 -16.39
CA PRO A 99 22.70 -5.12 -16.74
C PRO A 99 23.85 -6.13 -16.62
N ARG A 100 23.53 -7.42 -16.47
CA ARG A 100 24.54 -8.47 -16.67
C ARG A 100 24.93 -8.56 -18.14
N ALA A 101 26.14 -9.04 -18.42
CA ALA A 101 26.62 -9.18 -19.80
C ALA A 101 25.63 -10.00 -20.65
N GLY A 102 25.21 -9.43 -21.79
CA GLY A 102 24.25 -10.05 -22.70
C GLY A 102 22.78 -9.91 -22.32
N ALA A 103 22.46 -9.31 -21.15
CA ALA A 103 21.08 -9.06 -20.75
C ALA A 103 20.52 -7.80 -21.43
N LYS A 104 19.26 -7.88 -21.90
CA LYS A 104 18.55 -6.73 -22.47
C LYS A 104 17.54 -6.21 -21.45
N VAL A 105 17.87 -5.11 -20.80
CA VAL A 105 17.00 -4.51 -19.77
C VAL A 105 16.46 -3.19 -20.30
N THR A 106 15.14 -3.05 -20.32
CA THR A 106 14.45 -1.78 -20.56
C THR A 106 14.02 -1.21 -19.22
N LEU A 107 14.25 0.09 -19.00
CA LEU A 107 13.76 0.78 -17.80
C LEU A 107 12.49 1.56 -18.13
N PHE A 108 11.54 1.49 -17.20
CA PHE A 108 10.29 2.22 -17.23
C PHE A 108 10.18 3.08 -15.98
N LEU A 109 9.87 4.36 -16.17
CA LEU A 109 9.48 5.25 -15.08
C LEU A 109 7.96 5.36 -15.09
N VAL A 110 7.34 4.81 -14.05
CA VAL A 110 5.88 4.71 -13.95
C VAL A 110 5.41 5.54 -12.76
N SER A 111 4.46 6.43 -13.00
CA SER A 111 3.77 7.18 -11.94
C SER A 111 2.50 6.41 -11.54
N SER A 112 2.14 6.45 -10.26
CA SER A 112 0.90 5.90 -9.73
C SER A 112 -0.27 6.89 -9.75
N GLU A 113 -0.06 8.13 -10.24
CA GLU A 113 -1.05 9.21 -10.21
C GLU A 113 -2.37 8.80 -10.89
N ASP A 114 -2.28 8.19 -12.08
CA ASP A 114 -3.44 7.75 -12.88
C ASP A 114 -3.82 6.27 -12.64
N ALA A 115 -3.39 5.70 -11.51
CA ALA A 115 -3.41 4.26 -11.22
C ALA A 115 -2.69 3.39 -12.28
N SER A 116 -1.80 4.00 -13.08
CA SER A 116 -1.06 3.34 -14.17
C SER A 116 -0.19 2.20 -13.65
N TYR A 117 0.54 2.40 -12.56
CA TYR A 117 1.38 1.33 -11.99
C TYR A 117 0.57 0.07 -11.65
N HIS A 118 -0.57 0.21 -10.97
CA HIS A 118 -1.42 -0.92 -10.60
C HIS A 118 -2.00 -1.63 -11.82
N LYS A 119 -2.61 -0.88 -12.75
CA LYS A 119 -3.19 -1.43 -13.98
C LYS A 119 -2.17 -2.17 -14.86
N LEU A 120 -0.90 -1.73 -14.83
CA LEU A 120 0.15 -2.26 -15.68
C LEU A 120 0.88 -3.44 -15.04
N ILE A 121 1.23 -3.31 -13.75
CA ILE A 121 2.15 -4.23 -13.08
C ILE A 121 1.43 -5.11 -12.05
N ALA A 122 0.47 -4.57 -11.29
CA ALA A 122 -0.25 -5.35 -10.27
C ALA A 122 -1.29 -6.30 -10.90
N ASP A 123 -2.01 -5.85 -11.93
CA ASP A 123 -3.01 -6.66 -12.64
C ASP A 123 -2.38 -7.65 -13.65
N GLY A 124 -1.05 -7.75 -13.70
CA GLY A 124 -0.33 -8.74 -14.52
C GLY A 124 -0.32 -8.48 -16.03
N LYS A 125 -0.83 -7.35 -16.52
CA LYS A 125 -0.84 -7.02 -17.96
C LYS A 125 0.57 -6.85 -18.55
N ALA A 126 1.54 -6.44 -17.75
CA ALA A 126 2.96 -6.40 -18.10
C ALA A 126 3.59 -7.77 -18.40
N ILE A 127 2.96 -8.87 -17.98
CA ILE A 127 3.54 -10.23 -18.04
C ILE A 127 3.51 -10.77 -19.48
N THR A 128 2.60 -10.30 -20.33
CA THR A 128 2.44 -10.81 -21.71
C THR A 128 3.16 -9.96 -22.77
N SER A 129 3.30 -8.65 -22.55
CA SER A 129 4.02 -7.77 -23.47
C SER A 129 4.47 -6.47 -22.80
N CYS A 130 5.53 -5.85 -23.32
CA CYS A 130 5.96 -4.50 -22.89
C CYS A 130 5.08 -3.37 -23.43
N LYS A 131 4.18 -3.63 -24.39
CA LYS A 131 3.41 -2.57 -25.06
C LYS A 131 2.57 -1.72 -24.09
N PRO A 132 1.81 -2.31 -23.14
CA PRO A 132 1.07 -1.53 -22.15
C PRO A 132 2.00 -0.69 -21.26
N LEU A 133 3.15 -1.23 -20.88
CA LEU A 133 4.15 -0.52 -20.08
C LEU A 133 4.72 0.68 -20.84
N ILE A 134 5.01 0.52 -22.14
CA ILE A 134 5.48 1.61 -22.99
C ILE A 134 4.44 2.73 -23.03
N GLU A 135 3.17 2.39 -23.28
CA GLU A 135 2.07 3.36 -23.41
C GLU A 135 1.73 4.06 -22.08
N GLY A 136 1.80 3.36 -20.95
CA GLY A 136 1.44 3.89 -19.64
C GLY A 136 2.60 4.42 -18.80
N SER A 137 3.85 4.24 -19.25
CA SER A 137 5.02 4.82 -18.60
C SER A 137 5.16 6.31 -18.94
N ARG A 138 5.66 7.08 -17.97
CA ARG A 138 6.00 8.49 -18.22
C ARG A 138 7.30 8.60 -19.01
N ALA A 139 8.20 7.62 -18.91
CA ALA A 139 9.41 7.50 -19.71
C ALA A 139 9.83 6.04 -19.86
N VAL A 140 10.42 5.76 -21.02
CA VAL A 140 11.06 4.49 -21.37
C VAL A 140 12.52 4.76 -21.71
N VAL A 141 13.43 3.99 -21.12
CA VAL A 141 14.85 4.01 -21.47
C VAL A 141 15.19 2.70 -22.15
N GLN A 142 15.67 2.81 -23.38
CA GLN A 142 15.99 1.66 -24.21
C GLN A 142 17.19 0.87 -23.66
N PRO A 143 17.28 -0.44 -23.99
CA PRO A 143 18.39 -1.28 -23.55
C PRO A 143 19.77 -0.76 -23.97
N SER A 144 20.72 -0.84 -23.05
CA SER A 144 22.14 -0.50 -23.22
C SER A 144 22.98 -1.31 -22.23
N ASP A 145 24.27 -1.49 -22.51
CA ASP A 145 25.23 -2.14 -21.58
C ASP A 145 25.38 -1.36 -20.26
N LEU A 146 25.10 -0.06 -20.31
CA LEU A 146 24.98 0.80 -19.15
C LEU A 146 23.80 1.75 -19.39
N ILE A 147 22.83 1.72 -18.49
CA ILE A 147 21.63 2.55 -18.57
C ILE A 147 21.77 3.67 -17.58
N THR A 148 21.84 4.90 -18.08
CA THR A 148 21.89 6.11 -17.26
C THR A 148 20.81 7.08 -17.70
N GLY A 149 20.31 7.86 -16.76
CA GLY A 149 19.36 8.91 -17.07
C GLY A 149 19.06 9.77 -15.85
N ALA A 150 18.51 10.94 -16.14
CA ALA A 150 17.99 11.83 -15.13
C ALA A 150 16.70 12.45 -15.63
N ARG A 151 15.76 12.70 -14.72
CA ARG A 151 14.48 13.30 -15.05
C ARG A 151 13.92 14.12 -13.91
N SER A 152 13.38 15.28 -14.24
CA SER A 152 12.49 16.01 -13.35
C SER A 152 11.15 15.31 -13.28
N LEU A 153 10.55 15.32 -12.10
CA LEU A 153 9.29 14.68 -11.80
C LEU A 153 8.28 15.75 -11.43
N THR A 154 7.05 15.53 -11.85
CA THR A 154 5.93 16.44 -11.64
C THR A 154 4.68 15.62 -11.34
N GLY A 155 3.72 16.25 -10.68
CA GLY A 155 2.34 15.77 -10.64
C GLY A 155 1.42 16.70 -9.88
N SER A 156 0.13 16.45 -10.06
CA SER A 156 -0.96 17.26 -9.53
C SER A 156 -1.37 16.87 -8.11
N VAL A 157 -0.99 15.68 -7.65
CA VAL A 157 -1.28 15.17 -6.30
C VAL A 157 -0.08 14.39 -5.77
N PRO A 158 0.03 14.17 -4.44
CA PRO A 158 1.02 13.26 -3.89
C PRO A 158 0.82 11.83 -4.42
N HIS A 159 1.83 11.26 -5.07
CA HIS A 159 1.75 9.92 -5.66
C HIS A 159 3.12 9.21 -5.73
N MET A 160 3.08 7.89 -5.87
CA MET A 160 4.28 7.07 -5.95
C MET A 160 4.83 7.05 -7.37
N TRP A 161 6.15 7.12 -7.48
CA TRP A 161 6.90 6.82 -8.68
C TRP A 161 7.67 5.53 -8.51
N HIS A 162 7.73 4.76 -9.58
CA HIS A 162 8.37 3.45 -9.61
C HIS A 162 9.37 3.41 -10.76
N VAL A 163 10.58 2.95 -10.45
CA VAL A 163 11.63 2.62 -11.42
C VAL A 163 11.61 1.13 -11.62
N VAL A 164 11.24 0.72 -12.81
CA VAL A 164 10.93 -0.67 -13.11
C VAL A 164 11.81 -1.16 -14.25
N ALA A 165 12.47 -2.29 -14.06
CA ALA A 165 13.23 -3.00 -15.07
C ALA A 165 12.42 -4.20 -15.61
N LEU A 166 12.52 -4.41 -16.92
CA LEU A 166 11.93 -5.56 -17.61
C LEU A 166 12.76 -5.92 -18.85
N ASP A 167 12.84 -7.21 -19.20
CA ASP A 167 13.36 -7.64 -20.50
C ASP A 167 12.21 -7.74 -21.51
N CYS A 168 12.12 -6.79 -22.43
CA CYS A 168 11.06 -6.80 -23.44
C CYS A 168 11.21 -7.88 -24.53
N SER A 169 12.39 -8.51 -24.62
CA SER A 169 12.60 -9.67 -25.49
C SER A 169 12.04 -10.95 -24.87
N SER A 170 11.98 -10.99 -23.53
CA SER A 170 11.47 -12.10 -22.74
C SER A 170 10.67 -11.59 -21.54
N PRO A 171 9.47 -11.04 -21.76
CA PRO A 171 8.66 -10.39 -20.71
C PRO A 171 8.17 -11.35 -19.63
N SER A 172 8.28 -12.66 -19.88
CA SER A 172 7.98 -13.73 -18.92
C SER A 172 9.14 -14.06 -17.98
N SER A 173 10.34 -13.48 -18.16
CA SER A 173 11.51 -13.73 -17.32
C SER A 173 11.91 -12.51 -16.51
N CYS A 174 12.40 -12.73 -15.29
CA CYS A 174 12.98 -11.68 -14.48
C CYS A 174 14.23 -11.09 -15.18
N PRO A 175 14.34 -9.77 -15.36
CA PRO A 175 15.50 -9.16 -15.98
C PRO A 175 16.76 -9.39 -15.17
N SER A 176 17.91 -9.47 -15.84
CA SER A 176 19.20 -9.71 -15.20
C SER A 176 19.98 -8.41 -15.03
N VAL A 177 19.95 -7.86 -13.81
CA VAL A 177 20.66 -6.64 -13.42
C VAL A 177 21.74 -7.00 -12.40
N ARG A 178 22.95 -6.46 -12.59
CA ARG A 178 24.08 -6.63 -11.65
C ARG A 178 24.01 -5.59 -10.54
N GLU A 179 23.73 -4.35 -10.90
CA GLU A 179 23.74 -3.23 -9.96
C GLU A 179 22.77 -2.16 -10.42
N SER A 180 22.04 -1.58 -9.48
CA SER A 180 21.23 -0.39 -9.69
C SER A 180 21.52 0.65 -8.62
N GLU A 181 21.77 1.86 -9.06
CA GLU A 181 21.88 3.05 -8.21
C GLU A 181 20.81 4.04 -8.67
N VAL A 182 19.95 4.45 -7.74
CA VAL A 182 18.91 5.44 -7.96
C VAL A 182 19.06 6.54 -6.94
N ASN A 183 19.24 7.77 -7.40
CA ASN A 183 19.32 8.95 -6.57
C ASN A 183 18.07 9.80 -6.79
N PHE A 184 17.28 9.98 -5.75
CA PHE A 184 16.09 10.82 -5.76
C PHE A 184 16.37 12.10 -4.98
N PHE A 185 16.31 13.24 -5.66
CA PHE A 185 16.39 14.57 -5.08
C PHE A 185 14.97 15.08 -4.82
N HIS A 186 14.68 15.40 -3.56
CA HIS A 186 13.35 15.77 -3.08
C HIS A 186 13.42 17.06 -2.25
N PRO A 187 13.45 18.24 -2.90
CA PRO A 187 13.71 19.49 -2.22
C PRO A 187 12.60 19.93 -1.24
N ASN A 188 11.40 19.37 -1.38
CA ASN A 188 10.20 19.79 -0.63
C ASN A 188 9.53 18.64 0.13
N SER A 189 10.21 17.50 0.28
CA SER A 189 9.74 16.41 1.13
C SER A 189 10.91 15.74 1.83
N ASP A 190 10.60 14.99 2.88
CA ASP A 190 11.54 14.08 3.54
C ASP A 190 11.77 12.78 2.73
N GLY A 191 11.20 12.68 1.52
CA GLY A 191 11.25 11.48 0.69
C GLY A 191 10.41 10.32 1.24
N SER A 192 9.65 10.53 2.32
CA SER A 192 8.89 9.49 3.00
C SER A 192 7.70 9.02 2.16
N GLU A 193 7.51 7.71 2.12
CA GLU A 193 6.34 7.09 1.49
C GLU A 193 5.02 7.44 2.22
N VAL A 194 5.12 7.90 3.47
CA VAL A 194 3.97 8.24 4.32
C VAL A 194 3.16 9.42 3.75
N ALA A 195 3.83 10.37 3.10
CA ALA A 195 3.15 11.51 2.47
C ALA A 195 2.23 11.05 1.32
N CYS A 196 2.63 10.00 0.60
CA CYS A 196 1.85 9.45 -0.50
C CYS A 196 0.75 8.49 -0.02
N THR A 197 0.91 7.80 1.11
CA THR A 197 -0.19 7.01 1.68
C THR A 197 -1.28 7.89 2.30
N ALA A 198 -0.92 9.04 2.87
CA ALA A 198 -1.88 10.03 3.36
C ALA A 198 -2.61 10.76 2.21
N GLY A 199 -1.90 11.07 1.11
CA GLY A 199 -2.46 11.72 -0.08
C GLY A 199 -3.21 10.79 -1.05
N ALA A 200 -2.90 9.49 -1.05
CA ALA A 200 -3.55 8.48 -1.91
C ALA A 200 -4.97 8.09 -1.48
N LEU A 201 -5.59 8.82 -0.55
CA LEU A 201 -7.01 8.74 -0.26
C LEU A 201 -7.89 9.32 -1.39
N SER A 202 -7.47 9.20 -2.65
CA SER A 202 -8.40 9.33 -3.76
C SER A 202 -9.42 8.19 -3.67
N TRP A 203 -10.70 8.49 -3.89
CA TRP A 203 -11.79 7.51 -3.80
C TRP A 203 -11.53 6.25 -4.66
N GLU A 204 -10.87 6.43 -5.81
CA GLU A 204 -10.47 5.34 -6.70
C GLU A 204 -9.34 4.47 -6.11
N GLY A 205 -8.34 5.07 -5.45
CA GLY A 205 -7.29 4.33 -4.74
C GLY A 205 -7.82 3.57 -3.53
N MET A 206 -8.76 4.17 -2.79
CA MET A 206 -9.42 3.55 -1.64
C MET A 206 -10.32 2.39 -2.06
N THR A 207 -11.18 2.57 -3.07
CA THR A 207 -12.06 1.50 -3.57
C THR A 207 -11.27 0.34 -4.16
N TYR A 208 -10.16 0.61 -4.84
CA TYR A 208 -9.25 -0.43 -5.33
C TYR A 208 -8.55 -1.17 -4.20
N GLN A 209 -7.98 -0.46 -3.21
CA GLN A 209 -7.38 -1.12 -2.05
C GLN A 209 -8.41 -1.93 -1.27
N LEU A 210 -9.63 -1.44 -1.14
CA LEU A 210 -10.71 -2.15 -0.46
C LEU A 210 -11.16 -3.38 -1.27
N ALA A 211 -11.30 -3.26 -2.60
CA ALA A 211 -11.60 -4.39 -3.48
C ALA A 211 -10.49 -5.45 -3.44
N HIS A 212 -9.22 -5.04 -3.47
CA HIS A 212 -8.08 -5.94 -3.41
C HIS A 212 -7.87 -6.55 -2.02
N SER A 213 -8.11 -5.79 -0.96
CA SER A 213 -8.17 -6.31 0.40
C SER A 213 -9.29 -7.33 0.53
N LEU A 214 -10.47 -7.08 -0.03
CA LEU A 214 -11.58 -8.04 -0.05
C LEU A 214 -11.29 -9.29 -0.89
N ASP A 215 -10.58 -9.15 -2.01
CA ASP A 215 -10.18 -10.27 -2.88
C ASP A 215 -9.06 -11.12 -2.24
N SER A 216 -8.14 -10.47 -1.51
CA SER A 216 -7.11 -11.12 -0.68
C SER A 216 -7.70 -11.73 0.61
N LEU A 217 -8.84 -11.23 1.07
CA LEU A 217 -9.72 -11.87 2.05
C LEU A 217 -10.56 -12.94 1.36
N SER A 218 -9.90 -13.84 0.62
CA SER A 218 -10.48 -15.15 0.36
C SER A 218 -10.90 -15.71 1.72
N LEU A 219 -12.20 -15.97 1.90
CA LEU A 219 -12.76 -16.55 3.14
C LEU A 219 -12.04 -17.85 3.56
N ARG A 220 -11.31 -18.49 2.64
CA ARG A 220 -10.43 -19.63 2.92
C ARG A 220 -9.12 -19.26 3.64
N SER A 221 -8.55 -18.08 3.37
CA SER A 221 -7.32 -17.60 4.01
C SER A 221 -7.56 -16.87 5.33
N VAL A 222 -8.74 -16.29 5.57
CA VAL A 222 -9.10 -15.71 6.88
C VAL A 222 -9.16 -16.77 7.99
N LEU A 223 -9.45 -18.02 7.64
CA LEU A 223 -9.37 -19.18 8.54
C LEU A 223 -7.94 -19.74 8.69
N GLN A 224 -6.98 -19.25 7.90
CA GLN A 224 -5.59 -19.70 7.88
C GLN A 224 -4.58 -18.63 8.30
N VAL A 225 -5.00 -17.40 8.60
CA VAL A 225 -4.14 -16.41 9.26
C VAL A 225 -3.80 -16.97 10.64
N GLY A 226 -2.55 -17.40 10.81
CA GLY A 226 -2.06 -18.03 12.04
C GLY A 226 -2.38 -17.16 13.26
N GLY A 227 -3.21 -17.70 14.16
CA GLY A 227 -3.56 -17.04 15.43
C GLY A 227 -5.04 -17.10 15.78
N VAL A 228 -5.95 -17.24 14.80
CA VAL A 228 -7.38 -17.39 15.09
C VAL A 228 -7.71 -18.87 15.25
N SER A 229 -7.82 -19.35 16.50
CA SER A 229 -8.27 -20.72 16.75
C SER A 229 -9.71 -20.92 16.26
N GLU A 230 -10.09 -22.15 15.90
CA GLU A 230 -11.47 -22.50 15.53
C GLU A 230 -12.47 -22.04 16.61
N LEU A 231 -12.04 -22.09 17.88
CA LEU A 231 -12.80 -21.58 19.02
C LEU A 231 -13.02 -20.06 18.95
N GLY A 232 -12.01 -19.29 18.52
CA GLY A 232 -12.12 -17.84 18.35
C GLY A 232 -13.15 -17.44 17.30
N VAL A 233 -13.23 -18.20 16.20
CA VAL A 233 -14.25 -17.99 15.16
C VAL A 233 -15.65 -18.28 15.70
N VAL A 234 -15.84 -19.39 16.43
CA VAL A 234 -17.13 -19.74 17.05
C VAL A 234 -17.56 -18.68 18.06
N LEU A 235 -16.64 -18.20 18.90
CA LEU A 235 -16.92 -17.11 19.86
C LEU A 235 -17.31 -15.82 19.16
N LEU A 236 -16.68 -15.49 18.04
CA LEU A 236 -17.01 -14.30 17.26
C LEU A 236 -18.41 -14.38 16.64
N PHE A 237 -18.82 -15.56 16.14
CA PHE A 237 -20.19 -15.77 15.66
C PHE A 237 -21.22 -15.73 16.80
N LEU A 238 -20.93 -16.34 17.95
CA LEU A 238 -21.83 -16.33 19.12
C LEU A 238 -22.03 -14.92 19.70
N THR A 239 -20.95 -14.15 19.81
CA THR A 239 -21.02 -12.75 20.27
C THR A 239 -21.80 -11.87 19.29
N SER A 240 -21.56 -12.03 17.99
CA SER A 240 -22.31 -11.32 16.94
C SER A 240 -23.80 -11.66 16.96
N ALA A 241 -24.14 -12.94 17.09
CA ALA A 241 -25.53 -13.39 17.18
C ALA A 241 -26.22 -12.87 18.44
N THR A 242 -25.52 -12.89 19.59
CA THR A 242 -26.04 -12.36 20.86
C THR A 242 -26.30 -10.86 20.77
N ALA A 243 -25.36 -10.10 20.19
CA ALA A 243 -25.54 -8.66 19.96
C ALA A 243 -26.73 -8.35 19.05
N ALA A 244 -26.93 -9.13 17.99
CA ALA A 244 -28.09 -8.98 17.10
C ALA A 244 -29.42 -9.27 17.80
N VAL A 245 -29.48 -10.31 18.64
CA VAL A 245 -30.66 -10.65 19.44
C VAL A 245 -30.95 -9.55 20.46
N CYS A 246 -29.94 -9.05 21.18
CA CYS A 246 -30.08 -7.93 22.11
C CYS A 246 -30.60 -6.67 21.39
N GLY A 247 -30.02 -6.34 20.22
CA GLY A 247 -30.48 -5.22 19.40
C GLY A 247 -31.95 -5.35 18.98
N ALA A 248 -32.38 -6.54 18.55
CA ALA A 248 -33.77 -6.82 18.20
C ALA A 248 -34.71 -6.67 19.41
N LEU A 249 -34.32 -7.17 20.58
CA LEU A 249 -35.10 -7.03 21.82
C LEU A 249 -35.24 -5.56 22.24
N PHE A 250 -34.16 -4.77 22.14
CA PHE A 250 -34.23 -3.33 22.41
C PHE A 250 -35.16 -2.59 21.45
N LEU A 251 -35.16 -2.95 20.16
CA LEU A 251 -36.09 -2.37 19.19
C LEU A 251 -37.55 -2.73 19.50
N LEU A 252 -37.81 -3.96 19.92
CA LEU A 252 -39.16 -4.41 20.30
C LEU A 252 -39.66 -3.72 21.58
N TRP A 253 -38.80 -3.57 22.58
CA TRP A 253 -39.13 -2.81 23.80
C TRP A 253 -39.35 -1.34 23.51
N GLY A 254 -38.48 -0.70 22.72
CA GLY A 254 -38.63 0.70 22.33
C GLY A 254 -39.95 0.97 21.60
N ARG A 255 -40.41 0.02 20.77
CA ARG A 255 -41.73 0.11 20.11
C ARG A 255 -42.90 0.05 21.09
N ARG A 256 -42.86 -0.88 22.06
CA ARG A 256 -43.92 -1.01 23.07
C ARG A 256 -44.07 0.24 23.94
N GLU A 257 -42.96 0.83 24.36
CA GLU A 257 -42.97 2.06 25.18
C GLU A 257 -43.55 3.26 24.39
N GLY A 258 -43.23 3.33 23.09
CA GLY A 258 -43.77 4.35 22.18
C GLY A 258 -45.27 4.23 21.95
N ASP A 259 -45.81 3.01 21.91
CA ASP A 259 -47.25 2.78 21.76
C ASP A 259 -48.03 3.05 23.05
N HIS A 260 -47.43 2.85 24.23
CA HIS A 260 -48.03 3.22 25.51
C HIS A 260 -48.17 4.74 25.65
N LYS A 261 -47.13 5.51 25.30
CA LYS A 261 -47.16 6.99 25.35
C LYS A 261 -48.13 7.63 24.37
N LYS A 262 -48.58 6.91 23.33
CA LYS A 262 -49.60 7.40 22.40
C LYS A 262 -51.03 7.12 22.84
N ARG A 263 -51.20 6.28 23.88
CA ARG A 263 -52.51 5.88 24.43
C ARG A 263 -52.87 6.63 25.72
N GLU A 264 -51.90 7.31 26.34
CA GLU A 264 -52.10 8.32 27.39
C GLU A 264 -52.31 9.70 26.77
#